data_AF-A0A077NNV7-F1
#
_entry.id   AF-A0A077NNV7-F1
#
_cell.length_a   1.000
_cell.length_b   1.000
_cell.length_c   1.000
_cell.angle_alpha   90.00
_cell.angle_beta   90.00
_cell.angle_gamma   90.00
#
_symmetry.space_group_name_H-M   'P 1'
#
loop_
_entity.id
_entity.type
_entity.pdbx_description
1 polymer ?
#
loop_
_entity_poly.entity_id
_entity_poly.type
_entity_poly.pdbx_seq_one_letter_code
_entity_poly.pdbx_strand_id
1 'polypeptide(L)'
;MVKSIMLLALVAFLGAGIVILIQWMRPPTEDPYFFLNPKPTIIGDYHSIETPIKLYEKGEKIELMFWNVPQPKPKLLYLFPANTPSPQIMLKIHEKDGANLGFYISNIFEGKGPIPEIKNAPILDMEIYKINDDMTESLVYEKKITKFGSIYGNPSGVLFNMKDFGHSYEYGQYRLKIEVLANWPELKMDDLSYSIYIRQYAIK
;
A
#
# COMPACT_ATOMS: atom_id res chain seq x y z
N MET A 1 59.67 9.38 16.65
CA MET A 1 58.56 9.02 17.57
C MET A 1 57.41 10.02 17.54
N VAL A 2 57.65 11.32 17.75
CA VAL A 2 56.60 12.38 17.82
C VAL A 2 55.68 12.44 16.59
N LYS A 3 56.23 12.34 15.36
CA LYS A 3 55.44 12.39 14.11
C LYS A 3 54.42 11.25 13.96
N SER A 4 54.76 10.04 14.42
CA SER A 4 53.84 8.88 14.36
C SER A 4 52.69 9.00 15.34
N ILE A 5 52.97 9.49 16.56
CA ILE A 5 51.95 9.71 17.59
C ILE A 5 50.98 10.82 17.16
N MET A 6 51.49 11.89 16.55
CA MET A 6 50.68 12.98 16.01
C MET A 6 49.79 12.52 14.85
N LEU A 7 50.31 11.66 13.95
CA LEU A 7 49.52 11.09 12.85
C LEU A 7 48.39 10.20 13.38
N LEU A 8 48.68 9.40 14.40
CA LEU A 8 47.72 8.47 15.01
C LEU A 8 46.61 9.22 15.75
N ALA A 9 46.95 10.32 16.42
CA ALA A 9 45.96 11.22 17.03
C ALA A 9 45.07 11.87 15.96
N LEU A 10 45.63 12.35 14.84
CA LEU A 10 44.86 12.94 13.75
C LEU A 10 43.86 11.95 13.14
N VAL A 11 44.27 10.70 12.93
CA VAL A 11 43.39 9.62 12.44
C VAL A 11 42.28 9.32 13.45
N ALA A 12 42.58 9.30 14.75
CA ALA A 12 41.57 9.11 15.78
C ALA A 12 40.56 10.27 15.83
N PHE A 13 41.02 11.52 15.70
CA PHE A 13 40.13 12.69 15.64
C PHE A 13 39.29 12.72 14.36
N LEU A 14 39.84 12.35 13.21
CA LEU A 14 39.08 12.21 11.97
C LEU A 14 38.04 11.09 12.08
N GLY A 15 38.42 9.94 12.63
CA GLY A 15 37.50 8.83 12.87
C GLY A 15 36.36 9.23 13.82
N ALA A 16 36.67 9.85 14.95
CA ALA A 16 35.68 10.33 15.90
C ALA A 16 34.80 11.45 15.30
N GLY A 17 35.40 12.37 14.54
CA GLY A 17 34.69 13.44 13.84
C GLY A 17 33.69 12.90 12.82
N ILE A 18 34.07 11.88 12.04
CA ILE A 18 33.19 11.21 11.09
C ILE A 18 32.02 10.52 11.82
N VAL A 19 32.28 9.83 12.93
CA VAL A 19 31.22 9.17 13.71
C VAL A 19 30.24 10.20 14.29
N ILE A 20 30.74 11.30 14.85
CA ILE A 20 29.89 12.39 15.39
C ILE A 20 29.07 13.03 14.26
N LEU A 21 29.68 13.28 13.10
CA LEU A 21 28.97 13.82 11.95
C LEU A 21 27.85 12.88 11.49
N ILE A 22 28.11 11.57 11.41
CA ILE A 22 27.10 10.56 11.06
C ILE A 22 25.95 10.55 12.08
N GLN A 23 26.26 10.63 13.39
CA GLN A 23 25.23 10.67 14.43
C GLN A 23 24.42 11.96 14.39
N TRP A 24 25.05 13.10 14.10
CA TRP A 24 24.38 14.39 13.98
C TRP A 24 23.51 14.50 12.73
N MET A 25 23.96 13.90 11.61
CA MET A 25 23.20 13.80 10.37
C MET A 25 22.15 12.69 10.39
N ARG A 26 22.16 11.79 11.39
CA ARG A 26 21.17 10.72 11.51
C ARG A 26 19.83 11.36 11.91
N PRO A 27 18.77 11.22 11.09
CA PRO A 27 17.45 11.71 11.48
C PRO A 27 16.99 11.03 12.78
N PRO A 28 16.16 11.72 13.59
CA PRO A 28 15.68 11.22 14.88
C PRO A 28 14.87 9.93 14.76
N THR A 29 14.33 9.66 13.56
CA THR A 29 13.62 8.43 13.21
C THR A 29 14.30 7.75 12.03
N GLU A 30 14.25 6.42 12.01
CA GLU A 30 14.73 5.65 10.85
C GLU A 30 13.78 5.75 9.66
N ASP A 31 12.54 6.15 9.93
CA ASP A 31 11.47 6.42 8.98
C ASP A 31 11.39 7.92 8.67
N PRO A 32 11.78 8.38 7.46
CA PRO A 32 11.65 9.79 7.06
C PRO A 32 10.18 10.23 6.93
N TYR A 33 9.24 9.29 6.96
CA TYR A 33 7.80 9.50 6.84
C TYR A 33 7.05 9.26 8.15
N PHE A 34 7.74 9.37 9.30
CA PHE A 34 7.18 9.13 10.63
C PHE A 34 5.90 9.93 10.94
N PHE A 35 5.69 11.04 10.24
CA PHE A 35 4.56 11.96 10.36
C PHE A 35 3.38 11.62 9.44
N LEU A 36 3.54 10.70 8.47
CA LEU A 36 2.45 10.32 7.57
C LEU A 36 1.41 9.49 8.33
N ASN A 37 0.14 9.76 8.04
CA ASN A 37 -1.00 9.02 8.57
C ASN A 37 -2.00 8.75 7.43
N PRO A 38 -2.58 7.54 7.32
CA PRO A 38 -2.27 6.32 8.05
C PRO A 38 -0.83 5.85 7.81
N LYS A 39 -0.20 5.29 8.85
CA LYS A 39 1.14 4.70 8.72
C LYS A 39 1.02 3.41 7.90
N PRO A 40 1.72 3.29 6.78
CA PRO A 40 1.74 2.03 6.06
C PRO A 40 2.48 0.96 6.88
N THR A 41 1.95 -0.26 6.88
CA THR A 41 2.60 -1.44 7.43
C THR A 41 3.72 -1.89 6.49
N ILE A 42 4.92 -2.10 7.03
CA ILE A 42 6.07 -2.62 6.29
C ILE A 42 5.93 -4.14 6.19
N ILE A 43 5.86 -4.66 4.96
CA ILE A 43 5.81 -6.10 4.68
C ILE A 43 6.97 -6.44 3.73
N GLY A 44 8.05 -6.98 4.28
CA GLY A 44 9.29 -7.19 3.52
C GLY A 44 9.83 -5.86 2.95
N ASP A 45 9.93 -5.77 1.63
CA ASP A 45 10.50 -4.61 0.92
C ASP A 45 9.46 -3.59 0.44
N TYR A 46 8.20 -3.69 0.88
CA TYR A 46 7.15 -2.77 0.45
C TYR A 46 6.26 -2.31 1.62
N HIS A 47 5.60 -1.18 1.39
CA HIS A 47 4.69 -0.54 2.33
C HIS A 47 3.25 -0.85 1.92
N SER A 48 2.36 -1.08 2.89
CA SER A 48 0.97 -1.41 2.60
C SER A 48 -0.02 -0.78 3.57
N ILE A 49 -1.21 -0.46 3.07
CA ILE A 49 -2.34 -0.03 3.90
C ILE A 49 -3.47 -1.03 3.67
N GLU A 50 -4.03 -1.55 4.75
CA GLU A 50 -5.13 -2.51 4.70
C GLU A 50 -6.32 -1.97 5.49
N THR A 51 -7.49 -1.90 4.85
CA THR A 51 -8.73 -1.40 5.47
C THR A 51 -9.84 -2.42 5.23
N PRO A 52 -10.45 -3.00 6.28
CA PRO A 52 -11.54 -3.96 6.12
C PRO A 52 -12.73 -3.37 5.35
N ILE A 53 -13.41 -4.19 4.57
CA ILE A 53 -14.64 -3.83 3.86
C ILE A 53 -15.63 -5.00 3.90
N LYS A 54 -16.93 -4.73 4.02
CA LYS A 54 -17.95 -5.77 3.88
C LYS A 54 -18.45 -5.86 2.44
N LEU A 55 -17.81 -6.73 1.65
CA LEU A 55 -18.18 -6.89 0.24
C LEU A 55 -19.58 -7.49 0.03
N TYR A 56 -20.15 -8.13 1.05
CA TYR A 56 -21.50 -8.72 1.02
C TYR A 56 -22.63 -7.72 1.35
N GLU A 57 -22.32 -6.50 1.80
CA GLU A 57 -23.30 -5.52 2.27
C GLU A 57 -23.39 -4.33 1.30
N LYS A 58 -24.49 -4.22 0.56
CA LYS A 58 -24.73 -3.08 -0.34
C LYS A 58 -24.80 -1.78 0.44
N GLY A 59 -24.08 -0.76 -0.03
CA GLY A 59 -23.99 0.55 0.60
C GLY A 59 -22.88 0.67 1.64
N GLU A 60 -22.12 -0.41 1.89
CA GLU A 60 -20.88 -0.34 2.67
C GLU A 60 -19.93 0.67 2.02
N LYS A 61 -19.38 1.56 2.84
CA LYS A 61 -18.47 2.63 2.39
C LYS A 61 -17.18 2.56 3.16
N ILE A 62 -16.09 2.72 2.43
CA ILE A 62 -14.80 3.01 3.03
C ILE A 62 -14.27 4.33 2.49
N GLU A 63 -13.61 5.07 3.37
CA GLU A 63 -12.89 6.28 3.05
C GLU A 63 -11.56 6.23 3.76
N LEU A 64 -10.47 6.35 3.00
CA LEU A 64 -9.12 6.34 3.56
C LEU A 64 -8.23 7.35 2.85
N MET A 65 -7.30 7.93 3.62
CA MET A 65 -6.23 8.76 3.09
C MET A 65 -5.00 7.89 2.86
N PHE A 66 -4.21 8.18 1.83
CA PHE A 66 -2.90 7.57 1.64
C PHE A 66 -1.97 8.53 0.90
N TRP A 67 -0.68 8.25 0.97
CA TRP A 67 0.35 9.10 0.40
C TRP A 67 1.03 8.44 -0.79
N ASN A 68 1.08 9.13 -1.92
CA ASN A 68 1.93 8.77 -3.04
C ASN A 68 3.29 9.48 -2.88
N VAL A 69 4.22 8.84 -2.18
CA VAL A 69 5.55 9.40 -1.89
C VAL A 69 6.65 8.37 -2.15
N PRO A 70 7.85 8.80 -2.58
CA PRO A 70 8.97 7.89 -2.80
C PRO A 70 9.30 7.09 -1.54
N GLN A 71 9.36 5.76 -1.61
CA GLN A 71 9.68 4.95 -0.44
C GLN A 71 11.18 5.02 -0.14
N PRO A 72 11.59 5.07 1.15
CA PRO A 72 13.00 5.23 1.51
C PRO A 72 13.79 3.97 1.14
N LYS A 73 14.99 4.13 0.55
CA LYS A 73 15.97 3.04 0.38
C LYS A 73 16.82 2.86 1.65
N PRO A 74 17.50 1.71 1.81
CA PRO A 74 18.54 1.55 2.83
C PRO A 74 19.59 2.67 2.78
N LYS A 75 20.06 3.05 3.97
CA LYS A 75 20.61 4.36 4.37
C LYS A 75 21.78 4.94 3.57
N LEU A 76 22.45 4.17 2.70
CA LEU A 76 23.64 4.65 1.98
C LEU A 76 23.31 5.66 0.87
N LEU A 77 22.04 5.75 0.44
CA LEU A 77 21.62 6.49 -0.76
C LEU A 77 20.49 7.51 -0.51
N TYR A 78 20.32 8.03 0.73
CA TYR A 78 19.29 9.05 1.04
C TYR A 78 19.34 10.30 0.15
N LEU A 79 20.46 10.56 -0.52
CA LEU A 79 20.67 11.71 -1.40
C LEU A 79 20.01 11.56 -2.78
N PHE A 80 19.57 10.37 -3.16
CA PHE A 80 18.93 10.12 -4.45
C PHE A 80 17.57 9.44 -4.24
N PRO A 81 16.44 10.10 -4.58
CA PRO A 81 15.14 9.45 -4.59
C PRO A 81 15.17 8.40 -5.69
N ALA A 82 15.46 7.18 -5.32
CA ALA A 82 15.86 6.19 -6.31
C ALA A 82 14.67 5.49 -6.98
N ASN A 83 13.43 5.81 -6.60
CA ASN A 83 12.24 5.10 -7.06
C ASN A 83 11.04 6.03 -7.25
N THR A 84 10.28 5.83 -8.33
CA THR A 84 8.96 6.42 -8.48
C THR A 84 7.93 5.52 -7.78
N PRO A 85 7.23 5.99 -6.74
CA PRO A 85 6.15 5.22 -6.14
C PRO A 85 5.05 4.95 -7.16
N SER A 86 4.52 3.73 -7.15
CA SER A 86 3.36 3.32 -7.95
C SER A 86 2.38 2.57 -7.05
N PRO A 87 1.55 3.28 -6.26
CA PRO A 87 0.53 2.65 -5.45
C PRO A 87 -0.40 1.78 -6.29
N GLN A 88 -0.63 0.55 -5.83
CA GLN A 88 -1.59 -0.37 -6.41
C GLN A 88 -2.73 -0.60 -5.42
N ILE A 89 -3.93 -0.19 -5.80
CA ILE A 89 -5.17 -0.42 -5.06
C ILE A 89 -5.76 -1.76 -5.53
N MET A 90 -5.93 -2.67 -4.57
CA MET A 90 -6.39 -4.03 -4.78
C MET A 90 -7.47 -4.38 -3.76
N LEU A 91 -8.34 -5.31 -4.12
CA LEU A 91 -9.19 -6.01 -3.16
C LEU A 91 -8.41 -7.25 -2.69
N LYS A 92 -8.22 -7.38 -1.37
CA LYS A 92 -7.61 -8.55 -0.76
C LYS A 92 -8.69 -9.41 -0.13
N ILE A 93 -8.61 -10.70 -0.39
CA ILE A 93 -9.46 -11.72 0.22
C ILE A 93 -8.54 -12.70 0.93
N HIS A 94 -8.74 -12.83 2.23
CA HIS A 94 -7.94 -13.69 3.08
C HIS A 94 -8.78 -14.85 3.61
N GLU A 95 -8.20 -16.04 3.53
CA GLU A 95 -8.73 -17.27 4.11
C GLU A 95 -8.23 -17.43 5.53
N LYS A 96 -9.11 -17.75 6.47
CA LYS A 96 -8.66 -18.14 7.81
C LYS A 96 -7.90 -19.46 7.78
N ASP A 97 -6.91 -19.60 8.67
CA ASP A 97 -6.13 -20.81 8.81
C ASP A 97 -7.02 -22.03 9.09
N GLY A 98 -6.91 -23.06 8.25
CA GLY A 98 -7.67 -24.31 8.38
C GLY A 98 -9.09 -24.27 7.83
N ALA A 99 -9.48 -23.20 7.13
CA ALA A 99 -10.77 -23.16 6.43
C ALA A 99 -10.85 -24.23 5.33
N ASN A 100 -12.08 -24.67 5.06
CA ASN A 100 -12.40 -25.56 3.94
C ASN A 100 -13.58 -24.99 3.16
N LEU A 101 -13.27 -24.06 2.26
CA LEU A 101 -14.27 -23.32 1.50
C LEU A 101 -14.98 -24.18 0.42
N GLY A 102 -14.39 -25.31 0.03
CA GLY A 102 -14.86 -26.11 -1.10
C GLY A 102 -14.62 -25.47 -2.48
N PHE A 103 -13.96 -24.31 -2.54
CA PHE A 103 -13.54 -23.62 -3.75
C PHE A 103 -12.21 -22.87 -3.52
N TYR A 104 -11.50 -22.55 -4.59
CA TYR A 104 -10.31 -21.68 -4.52
C TYR A 104 -10.74 -20.22 -4.49
N ILE A 105 -10.16 -19.39 -3.62
CA ILE A 105 -10.49 -17.96 -3.53
C ILE A 105 -10.28 -17.23 -4.87
N SER A 106 -9.32 -17.65 -5.70
CA SER A 106 -9.15 -17.11 -7.06
C SER A 106 -10.43 -17.19 -7.90
N ASN A 107 -11.28 -18.19 -7.63
CA ASN A 107 -12.50 -18.45 -8.35
C ASN A 107 -13.71 -17.80 -7.67
N ILE A 108 -13.55 -16.95 -6.65
CA ILE A 108 -14.69 -16.46 -5.86
C ILE A 108 -15.74 -15.71 -6.72
N PHE A 109 -15.29 -15.05 -7.79
CA PHE A 109 -16.09 -14.31 -8.76
C PHE A 109 -16.24 -15.00 -10.13
N GLU A 110 -15.90 -16.29 -10.23
CA GLU A 110 -15.99 -17.04 -11.49
C GLU A 110 -16.13 -18.56 -11.31
N GLY A 111 -16.72 -19.23 -12.29
CA GLY A 111 -16.68 -20.69 -12.38
C GLY A 111 -17.34 -21.40 -11.19
N LYS A 112 -16.54 -22.02 -10.32
CA LYS A 112 -17.00 -22.81 -9.17
C LYS A 112 -17.12 -22.03 -7.86
N GLY A 113 -16.84 -20.72 -7.86
CA GLY A 113 -17.01 -19.90 -6.66
C GLY A 113 -18.47 -19.58 -6.32
N PRO A 114 -18.70 -18.94 -5.15
CA PRO A 114 -20.04 -18.55 -4.70
C PRO A 114 -20.70 -17.52 -5.62
N ILE A 115 -19.92 -16.71 -6.35
CA ILE A 115 -20.42 -15.77 -7.36
C ILE A 115 -19.96 -16.24 -8.74
N PRO A 116 -20.60 -17.28 -9.32
CA PRO A 116 -20.12 -17.91 -10.55
C PRO A 116 -20.24 -17.02 -11.79
N GLU A 117 -21.19 -16.06 -11.76
CA GLU A 117 -21.41 -15.10 -12.83
C GLU A 117 -21.78 -13.73 -12.25
N ILE A 118 -20.94 -12.72 -12.51
CA ILE A 118 -21.26 -11.34 -12.22
C ILE A 118 -22.21 -10.84 -13.31
N LYS A 119 -23.52 -10.83 -13.01
CA LYS A 119 -24.51 -10.16 -13.85
C LYS A 119 -24.12 -8.68 -13.93
N ASN A 120 -24.07 -8.10 -15.14
CA ASN A 120 -23.57 -6.76 -15.56
C ASN A 120 -23.80 -5.50 -14.68
N ALA A 121 -24.34 -5.62 -13.47
CA ALA A 121 -24.36 -4.58 -12.47
C ALA A 121 -22.94 -4.26 -11.95
N PRO A 122 -22.67 -2.98 -11.63
CA PRO A 122 -21.43 -2.59 -10.99
C PRO A 122 -21.35 -3.18 -9.59
N ILE A 123 -20.14 -3.62 -9.23
CA ILE A 123 -19.81 -4.26 -7.96
C ILE A 123 -19.43 -3.20 -6.93
N LEU A 124 -18.51 -2.32 -7.31
CA LEU A 124 -17.97 -1.25 -6.49
C LEU A 124 -18.02 0.06 -7.27
N ASP A 125 -18.27 1.15 -6.58
CA ASP A 125 -17.89 2.48 -7.03
C ASP A 125 -16.54 2.85 -6.42
N MET A 126 -15.64 3.43 -7.20
CA MET A 126 -14.32 3.85 -6.72
C MET A 126 -14.04 5.27 -7.19
N GLU A 127 -13.75 6.15 -6.25
CA GLU A 127 -13.33 7.52 -6.49
C GLU A 127 -12.00 7.80 -5.80
N ILE A 128 -11.15 8.57 -6.47
CA ILE A 128 -9.85 8.98 -5.95
C ILE A 128 -9.71 10.47 -6.13
N TYR A 129 -9.46 11.16 -5.03
CA TYR A 129 -9.23 12.59 -4.99
C TYR A 129 -7.77 12.86 -4.64
N LYS A 130 -7.15 13.82 -5.32
CA LYS A 130 -5.88 14.41 -4.90
C LYS A 130 -6.18 15.56 -3.96
N ILE A 131 -5.48 15.62 -2.84
CA ILE A 131 -5.48 16.79 -1.95
C ILE A 131 -4.47 17.80 -2.50
N ASN A 132 -4.95 19.00 -2.82
CA ASN A 132 -4.13 20.09 -3.35
C ASN A 132 -3.43 20.85 -2.21
N ASP A 133 -2.45 21.69 -2.55
CA ASP A 133 -1.68 22.47 -1.58
C ASP A 133 -2.53 23.48 -0.77
N ASP A 134 -3.66 23.91 -1.33
CA ASP A 134 -4.66 24.76 -0.69
C ASP A 134 -5.71 23.98 0.12
N MET A 135 -5.49 22.67 0.32
CA MET A 135 -6.37 21.73 1.00
C MET A 135 -7.69 21.44 0.26
N THR A 136 -7.88 21.93 -0.96
CA THR A 136 -9.02 21.54 -1.81
C THR A 136 -8.80 20.15 -2.40
N GLU A 137 -9.86 19.58 -2.95
CA GLU A 137 -9.81 18.23 -3.54
C GLU A 137 -10.10 18.25 -5.03
N SER A 138 -9.26 17.54 -5.79
CA SER A 138 -9.44 17.32 -7.22
C SER A 138 -9.76 15.85 -7.49
N LEU A 139 -10.91 15.55 -8.12
CA LEU A 139 -11.21 14.19 -8.57
C LEU A 139 -10.24 13.80 -9.69
N VAL A 140 -9.42 12.77 -9.46
CA VAL A 140 -8.40 12.31 -10.42
C VAL A 140 -8.72 10.94 -11.01
N TYR A 141 -9.69 10.22 -10.44
CA TYR A 141 -10.16 8.95 -10.96
C TYR A 141 -11.54 8.62 -10.42
N GLU A 142 -12.42 8.16 -11.31
CA GLU A 142 -13.73 7.62 -10.99
C GLU A 142 -13.96 6.38 -11.86
N LYS A 143 -14.38 5.27 -11.25
CA LYS A 143 -14.73 4.07 -11.99
C LYS A 143 -15.68 3.17 -11.22
N LYS A 144 -16.76 2.79 -11.90
CA LYS A 144 -17.61 1.66 -11.53
C LYS A 144 -16.97 0.34 -11.96
N ILE A 145 -16.61 -0.48 -10.98
CA ILE A 145 -15.96 -1.78 -11.21
C ILE A 145 -17.05 -2.81 -11.48
N THR A 146 -17.13 -3.32 -12.70
CA THR A 146 -18.08 -4.38 -13.10
C THR A 146 -17.44 -5.77 -13.10
N LYS A 147 -16.12 -5.85 -13.05
CA LYS A 147 -15.33 -7.08 -12.94
C LYS A 147 -13.99 -6.77 -12.29
N PHE A 148 -13.45 -7.73 -11.56
CA PHE A 148 -12.11 -7.62 -11.01
C PHE A 148 -11.03 -7.96 -12.05
N GLY A 149 -9.88 -7.30 -11.94
CA GLY A 149 -8.75 -7.47 -12.86
C GLY A 149 -7.91 -8.71 -12.56
N SER A 150 -6.64 -8.67 -12.97
CA SER A 150 -5.67 -9.75 -12.73
C SER A 150 -5.59 -10.16 -11.27
N ILE A 151 -5.44 -11.47 -11.04
CA ILE A 151 -5.37 -12.10 -9.72
C ILE A 151 -3.92 -12.38 -9.36
N TYR A 152 -3.53 -12.09 -8.12
CA TYR A 152 -2.24 -12.46 -7.54
C TYR A 152 -2.45 -13.22 -6.23
N GLY A 153 -1.92 -14.42 -6.13
CA GLY A 153 -1.94 -15.20 -4.88
C GLY A 153 -0.65 -15.01 -4.08
N ASN A 154 -0.76 -14.81 -2.78
CA ASN A 154 0.36 -14.95 -1.85
C ASN A 154 -0.10 -15.64 -0.55
N PRO A 155 0.81 -16.05 0.36
CA PRO A 155 0.43 -16.71 1.61
C PRO A 155 -0.49 -15.87 2.51
N SER A 156 -0.55 -14.55 2.32
CA SER A 156 -1.42 -13.65 3.10
C SER A 156 -2.81 -13.45 2.47
N GLY A 157 -3.10 -14.05 1.32
CA GLY A 157 -4.40 -13.98 0.65
C GLY A 157 -4.31 -13.81 -0.86
N VAL A 158 -5.48 -13.70 -1.49
CA VAL A 158 -5.64 -13.46 -2.92
C VAL A 158 -5.96 -11.99 -3.17
N LEU A 159 -5.21 -11.38 -4.09
CA LEU A 159 -5.31 -9.99 -4.46
C LEU A 159 -5.95 -9.85 -5.84
N PHE A 160 -6.96 -9.01 -5.92
CA PHE A 160 -7.68 -8.65 -7.14
C PHE A 160 -7.36 -7.20 -7.51
N ASN A 161 -6.73 -7.00 -8.67
CA ASN A 161 -6.32 -5.67 -9.09
C ASN A 161 -7.52 -4.79 -9.44
N MET A 162 -7.54 -3.56 -8.90
CA MET A 162 -8.54 -2.54 -9.21
C MET A 162 -7.93 -1.34 -9.94
N LYS A 163 -6.84 -0.76 -9.40
CA LYS A 163 -6.19 0.42 -9.97
C LYS A 163 -4.69 0.46 -9.65
N ASP A 164 -3.87 0.66 -10.69
CA ASP A 164 -2.46 1.04 -10.56
C ASP A 164 -2.31 2.55 -10.81
N PHE A 165 -1.56 3.23 -9.94
CA PHE A 165 -1.30 4.66 -10.05
C PHE A 165 -0.21 4.96 -11.10
N GLY A 166 0.64 4.01 -11.48
CA GLY A 166 1.64 4.25 -12.53
C GLY A 166 2.44 5.55 -12.36
N HIS A 167 2.94 6.10 -13.47
CA HIS A 167 3.73 7.35 -13.49
C HIS A 167 2.89 8.61 -13.71
N SER A 168 1.59 8.48 -13.96
CA SER A 168 0.72 9.61 -14.30
C SER A 168 0.18 10.38 -13.09
N TYR A 169 0.42 9.90 -11.87
CA TYR A 169 -0.07 10.50 -10.65
C TYR A 169 1.07 11.20 -9.92
N GLU A 170 0.85 12.46 -9.59
CA GLU A 170 1.81 13.29 -8.89
C GLU A 170 2.01 12.83 -7.44
N TYR A 171 3.12 13.24 -6.83
CA TYR A 171 3.33 13.00 -5.42
C TYR A 171 2.37 13.84 -4.58
N GLY A 172 2.01 13.32 -3.41
CA GLY A 172 1.13 14.01 -2.47
C GLY A 172 0.15 13.08 -1.77
N GLN A 173 -0.85 13.68 -1.14
CA GLN A 173 -1.88 12.97 -0.41
C GLN A 173 -3.09 12.72 -1.30
N TYR A 174 -3.68 11.55 -1.16
CA TYR A 174 -4.85 11.12 -1.90
C TYR A 174 -5.91 10.59 -0.93
N ARG A 175 -7.17 10.79 -1.30
CA ARG A 175 -8.34 10.24 -0.63
C ARG A 175 -8.99 9.22 -1.54
N LEU A 176 -9.10 7.99 -1.07
CA LEU A 176 -9.82 6.91 -1.73
C LEU A 176 -11.19 6.76 -1.09
N LYS A 177 -12.23 6.77 -1.91
CA LYS A 177 -13.59 6.37 -1.53
C LYS A 177 -13.98 5.13 -2.31
N ILE A 178 -14.54 4.15 -1.62
CA ILE A 178 -15.13 2.97 -2.25
C ILE A 178 -16.51 2.73 -1.64
N GLU A 179 -17.49 2.50 -2.50
CA GLU A 179 -18.85 2.10 -2.12
C GLU A 179 -19.18 0.73 -2.73
N VAL A 180 -19.71 -0.18 -1.91
CA VAL A 180 -20.18 -1.48 -2.38
C VAL A 180 -21.57 -1.31 -3.00
N LEU A 181 -21.69 -1.59 -4.30
CA LEU A 181 -22.95 -1.45 -5.05
C LEU A 181 -23.70 -2.78 -5.20
N ALA A 182 -22.96 -3.90 -5.19
CA ALA A 182 -23.53 -5.24 -5.22
C ALA A 182 -24.08 -5.68 -3.86
N ASN A 183 -25.09 -6.55 -3.88
CA ASN A 183 -25.57 -7.25 -2.68
C ASN A 183 -25.30 -8.74 -2.86
N TRP A 184 -24.28 -9.24 -2.16
CA TRP A 184 -23.79 -10.61 -2.28
C TRP A 184 -23.74 -11.29 -0.91
N PRO A 185 -24.90 -11.63 -0.32
CA PRO A 185 -24.96 -12.30 0.97
C PRO A 185 -24.21 -13.64 0.99
N GLU A 186 -23.98 -14.27 -0.18
CA GLU A 186 -23.17 -15.47 -0.34
C GLU A 186 -21.71 -15.26 0.08
N LEU A 187 -21.21 -14.02 0.05
CA LEU A 187 -19.87 -13.66 0.53
C LEU A 187 -19.84 -13.40 2.05
N LYS A 188 -20.96 -13.56 2.77
CA LYS A 188 -20.97 -13.49 4.22
C LYS A 188 -20.51 -14.85 4.80
N MET A 189 -19.21 -15.11 4.72
CA MET A 189 -18.58 -16.33 5.23
C MET A 189 -17.66 -16.00 6.40
N ASP A 190 -17.78 -16.71 7.52
CA ASP A 190 -16.94 -16.46 8.70
C ASP A 190 -15.47 -16.78 8.43
N ASP A 191 -15.18 -17.65 7.47
CA ASP A 191 -13.82 -18.09 7.11
C ASP A 191 -13.11 -17.14 6.13
N LEU A 192 -13.80 -16.11 5.65
CA LEU A 192 -13.25 -15.11 4.74
C LEU A 192 -13.23 -13.73 5.38
N SER A 193 -12.15 -13.00 5.13
CA SER A 193 -12.09 -11.57 5.38
C SER A 193 -11.76 -10.82 4.09
N TYR A 194 -12.33 -9.62 3.97
CA TYR A 194 -12.19 -8.76 2.81
C TYR A 194 -11.61 -7.43 3.24
N SER A 195 -10.63 -6.94 2.51
CA SER A 195 -10.01 -5.66 2.77
C SER A 195 -9.60 -4.97 1.48
N ILE A 196 -9.64 -3.65 1.51
CA ILE A 196 -9.02 -2.81 0.49
C ILE A 196 -7.56 -2.68 0.87
N TYR A 197 -6.71 -3.04 -0.08
CA TYR A 197 -5.28 -3.21 0.10
C TYR A 197 -4.55 -2.29 -0.86
N ILE A 198 -3.82 -1.32 -0.32
CA ILE A 198 -2.98 -0.41 -1.08
C ILE A 198 -1.54 -0.84 -0.90
N ARG A 199 -0.95 -1.39 -1.96
CA ARG A 199 0.47 -1.74 -1.98
C ARG A 199 1.28 -0.60 -2.56
N GLN A 200 2.33 -0.20 -1.86
CA GLN A 200 3.27 0.82 -2.29
C GLN A 200 4.63 0.16 -2.52
N TYR A 201 5.00 -0.05 -3.78
CA TYR A 201 6.31 -0.60 -4.10
C TYR A 201 7.41 0.40 -3.78
N ALA A 202 8.52 -0.14 -3.27
CA ALA A 202 9.77 0.55 -3.35
C ALA A 202 10.42 0.42 -4.74
N ILE A 203 10.06 -0.51 -5.64
CA ILE A 203 10.81 -0.70 -6.90
C ILE A 203 9.92 -1.21 -8.05
N LYS A 204 10.14 -0.66 -9.25
CA LYS A 204 10.31 -1.45 -10.47
C LYS A 204 11.64 -1.07 -11.11
#